data_AF-A0AAJ2DPB3-F1
#
_entry.id   AF-A0AAJ2DPB3-F1
#
_cell.length_a   1.000
_cell.length_b   1.000
_cell.length_c   1.000
_cell.angle_alpha   90.00
_cell.angle_beta   90.00
_cell.angle_gamma   90.00
#
_symmetry.space_group_name_H-M   'P 1'
#
loop_
_entity.id
_entity.type
_entity.pdbx_description
1 polymer ?
#
loop_
_entity_poly.entity_id
_entity_poly.type
_entity_poly.pdbx_seq_one_letter_code
_entity_poly.pdbx_strand_id
1 'polypeptide(L)' 'MNLLEQYIEEVISEEPYNEEWTKKYDKKFVRVELVTNCYGQKRNVEQIFDTDKWKKVKEQGYYME' A
#
# COMPACT_ATOMS: atom_id res chain seq x y z
N MET A 1 0.92 -16.69 12.69
CA MET A 1 1.59 -15.82 11.70
C MET A 1 1.53 -14.41 12.25
N ASN A 2 2.68 -13.76 12.42
CA ASN A 2 2.76 -12.40 12.95
C ASN A 2 2.71 -11.42 11.77
N LEU A 3 1.88 -10.38 11.87
CA LEU A 3 1.91 -9.25 10.95
C LEU A 3 3.26 -8.54 11.11
N LEU A 4 3.93 -8.26 10.00
CA LEU A 4 5.21 -7.57 9.99
C LEU A 4 5.01 -6.14 9.50
N GLU A 5 5.65 -5.20 10.19
CA GLU A 5 5.65 -3.79 9.79
C GLU A 5 6.51 -3.61 8.54
N GLN A 6 5.86 -3.26 7.44
CA GLN A 6 6.49 -2.90 6.18
C GLN A 6 6.67 -1.39 6.16
N TYR A 7 7.85 -0.91 6.55
CA TYR A 7 8.18 0.51 6.52
C TYR A 7 8.33 0.98 5.08
N ILE A 8 7.65 2.06 4.70
CA ILE A 8 7.71 2.61 3.35
C ILE A 8 8.97 3.46 3.25
N GLU A 9 9.90 3.01 2.43
CA GLU A 9 11.15 3.70 2.19
C GLU A 9 11.02 4.68 1.02
N GLU A 10 10.34 4.25 -0.05
CA GLU A 10 10.12 5.06 -1.24
C GLU A 10 8.79 4.70 -1.91
N VAL A 11 8.08 5.72 -2.43
CA VAL A 11 6.89 5.52 -3.27
C VAL A 11 7.29 5.82 -4.70
N ILE A 12 7.27 4.80 -5.55
CA ILE A 12 7.70 4.89 -6.95
C ILE A 12 6.56 5.48 -7.79
N SER A 13 5.35 4.95 -7.64
CA SER A 13 4.18 5.35 -8.42
C SER A 13 2.91 5.26 -7.58
N GLU A 14 1.97 6.19 -7.82
CA GLU A 14 0.60 6.11 -7.29
C GLU A 14 -0.41 6.35 -8.41
N GLU A 15 -1.25 5.36 -8.68
CA GLU A 15 -2.23 5.40 -9.76
C GLU A 15 -3.63 5.00 -9.26
N PRO A 16 -4.71 5.66 -9.73
CA PRO A 16 -6.06 5.26 -9.40
C PRO A 16 -6.36 3.88 -9.97
N TYR A 17 -6.88 2.99 -9.14
CA TYR A 17 -7.15 1.61 -9.51
C TYR A 17 -8.66 1.35 -9.56
N ASN A 18 -9.15 1.06 -10.76
CA ASN A 18 -10.56 0.79 -11.03
C ASN A 18 -10.68 -0.54 -11.77
N GLU A 19 -11.06 -1.60 -11.05
CA GLU A 19 -11.26 -2.93 -11.63
C GLU A 19 -12.69 -3.41 -11.34
N GLU A 20 -13.17 -4.45 -12.02
CA GLU A 20 -14.56 -4.89 -11.87
C GLU A 20 -14.89 -5.37 -10.45
N TRP A 21 -13.91 -5.94 -9.75
CA TRP A 21 -14.09 -6.32 -8.34
C TRP A 21 -14.16 -5.12 -7.42
N THR A 22 -13.52 -3.98 -7.76
CA THR A 22 -13.58 -2.78 -6.93
C THR A 22 -14.97 -2.18 -6.90
N LYS A 23 -15.77 -2.38 -7.97
CA LYS A 23 -17.19 -1.97 -8.03
C LYS A 23 -18.07 -2.64 -6.97
N LYS A 24 -17.64 -3.76 -6.38
CA LYS A 24 -18.35 -4.41 -5.25
C LYS A 24 -18.21 -3.64 -3.94
N TYR A 25 -17.24 -2.73 -3.87
CA TYR A 25 -16.96 -1.91 -2.71
C TYR A 25 -17.27 -0.45 -3.05
N ASP A 26 -18.00 0.24 -2.18
CA ASP A 26 -18.29 1.68 -2.34
C ASP A 26 -17.07 2.52 -1.92
N LYS A 27 -15.90 2.18 -2.45
CA LYS A 27 -14.61 2.77 -2.09
C LYS A 27 -13.72 2.92 -3.31
N LYS A 28 -12.86 3.93 -3.28
CA LYS A 28 -11.87 4.16 -4.31
C LYS A 28 -10.57 3.47 -3.94
N PHE A 29 -9.97 2.79 -4.90
CA PHE A 29 -8.71 2.11 -4.71
C PHE A 29 -7.61 2.84 -5.47
N VAL A 30 -6.39 2.70 -4.96
CA VAL A 30 -5.17 3.19 -5.56
C VAL A 30 -4.19 2.04 -5.59
N ARG A 31 -3.56 1.85 -6.74
CA ARG A 31 -2.45 0.94 -6.92
C ARG A 31 -1.19 1.75 -6.72
N VAL A 32 -0.33 1.26 -5.86
CA VAL A 32 0.90 1.94 -5.50
C VAL A 32 2.06 0.96 -5.62
N GLU A 33 3.13 1.44 -6.23
CA GLU A 33 4.39 0.72 -6.28
C GLU A 33 5.33 1.39 -5.28
N LEU A 34 5.88 0.60 -4.37
CA LEU A 34 6.61 1.11 -3.23
C LEU A 34 7.76 0.18 -2.86
N VAL A 35 8.84 0.78 -2.38
CA VAL A 35 9.96 0.07 -1.79
C VAL A 35 9.72 0.04 -0.28
N THR A 36 9.54 -1.17 0.25
CA THR A 36 9.40 -1.37 1.70
C THR A 36 10.65 -1.96 2.29
N ASN A 37 10.91 -1.62 3.55
CA ASN A 37 11.98 -2.17 4.33
C ASN A 37 11.39 -2.92 5.53
N CYS A 38 11.51 -4.24 5.50
CA CYS A 38 11.11 -5.11 6.60
C CYS A 38 12.38 -5.54 7.34
N TYR A 39 12.71 -4.85 8.43
CA TYR A 39 13.84 -5.20 9.31
C TYR A 39 15.18 -5.39 8.58
N GLY A 40 15.49 -4.53 7.62
CA GLY A 40 16.73 -4.56 6.82
C GLY A 40 16.59 -5.26 5.46
N GLN A 41 15.44 -5.88 5.18
CA GLN A 41 15.13 -6.43 3.87
C GLN A 41 14.31 -5.46 3.05
N LYS A 42 14.95 -4.82 2.07
CA LYS A 42 14.27 -3.96 1.10
C LYS A 42 13.63 -4.81 0.01
N ARG A 43 12.37 -4.51 -0.31
CA ARG A 43 11.61 -5.18 -1.36
C ARG A 43 10.78 -4.16 -2.12
N ASN A 44 10.78 -4.31 -3.44
CA ASN A 44 9.87 -3.58 -4.30
C ASN A 44 8.58 -4.39 -4.34
N VAL A 45 7.50 -3.75 -3.93
CA VAL A 45 6.19 -4.38 -3.84
C VAL A 45 5.15 -3.48 -4.47
N GLU A 46 4.16 -4.11 -5.04
CA GLU A 46 2.99 -3.44 -5.57
C GLU A 46 1.81 -3.80 -4.68
N GLN A 47 1.12 -2.78 -4.18
CA GLN A 47 0.01 -2.93 -3.26
C GLN A 47 -1.20 -2.12 -3.75
N ILE A 48 -2.38 -2.65 -3.51
CA ILE A 48 -3.65 -1.96 -3.80
C ILE A 48 -4.26 -1.57 -2.47
N PHE A 49 -4.32 -0.27 -2.21
CA PHE A 49 -4.95 0.27 -1.02
C PHE A 49 -6.26 0.94 -1.37
N ASP A 50 -7.19 0.91 -0.42
CA ASP A 50 -8.26 1.91 -0.37
C ASP A 50 -7.66 3.31 -0.17
N THR A 51 -8.28 4.33 -0.76
CA THR A 51 -7.76 5.70 -0.75
C THR A 51 -7.65 6.26 0.67
N ASP A 52 -8.63 5.97 1.54
CA ASP A 52 -8.59 6.40 2.93
C ASP A 52 -7.51 5.65 3.72
N LYS A 53 -7.35 4.34 3.49
CA LYS A 53 -6.26 3.56 4.09
C LYS A 53 -4.89 4.06 3.61
N TRP A 54 -4.72 4.36 2.33
CA TRP A 54 -3.47 4.85 1.78
C TRP A 54 -3.02 6.17 2.39
N LYS A 55 -3.95 7.11 2.63
CA LYS A 55 -3.63 8.36 3.35
C LYS A 55 -3.06 8.07 4.74
N LYS A 56 -3.71 7.19 5.50
CA LYS A 56 -3.21 6.78 6.84
C LYS A 56 -1.86 6.08 6.76
N VAL A 57 -1.63 5.28 5.72
CA VAL A 57 -0.35 4.59 5.50
C VAL A 57 0.76 5.60 5.17
N LYS A 58 0.48 6.62 4.36
CA LYS A 58 1.41 7.73 4.11
C LYS A 58 1.70 8.55 5.37
N GLU A 59 0.69 8.81 6.21
CA GLU A 59 0.86 9.53 7.47
C GLU A 59 1.66 8.73 8.51
N GLN A 60 1.45 7.42 8.62
CA GLN A 60 2.18 6.59 9.58
C GLN A 60 3.57 6.18 9.08
N GLY A 61 3.79 6.13 7.76
CA GLY A 61 5.06 5.75 7.12
C GLY A 61 5.30 4.23 7.01
N TYR A 62 4.32 3.39 7.35
CA TYR A 62 4.39 1.94 7.26
C TYR A 62 3.01 1.31 7.08
N TYR A 63 2.95 0.02 6.76
CA TYR A 63 1.72 -0.77 6.83
C TYR A 63 2.01 -2.17 7.39
N MET A 64 0.97 -2.84 7.90
CA MET A 64 1.08 -4.22 8.38
C MET A 64 0.68 -5.19 7.27
N GLU A 65 1.55 -6.16 6.99
CA GLU A 65 1.35 -7.27 6.05
C GLU A 65 1.53 -8.63 6.74
#